data_AF-A0A285F3E3-F1
#
_entry.id   AF-A0A285F3E3-F1
#
_cell.length_a   1.000
_cell.length_b   1.000
_cell.length_c   1.000
_cell.angle_alpha   90.00
_cell.angle_beta   90.00
_cell.angle_gamma   90.00
#
_symmetry.space_group_name_H-M   'P 1'
#
loop_
_entity.id
_entity.type
_entity.pdbx_description
1 polymer ?
#
loop_
_entity_poly.entity_id
_entity_poly.type
_entity_poly.pdbx_seq_one_letter_code
_entity_poly.pdbx_strand_id
1 'polypeptide(L)'
;MLGRVAYDNPYLLTEIDELFENGDVNNISRKEVIEGLITYIEKIENNGGNVYEALRHTLGLFYGVAGSKEWRRLITPPWKKGYSGKDILEEALRILPKESLAESELIMNS
;
A
#
# COMPACT_ATOMS: atom_id res chain seq x y z
N MET A 1 11.80 0.30 12.32
CA MET A 1 12.86 0.32 11.28
C MET A 1 12.19 -0.01 9.95
N LEU A 2 12.02 0.98 9.08
CA LEU A 2 11.52 0.91 7.69
C LEU A 2 12.41 0.04 6.75
N GLY A 3 13.09 -0.97 7.29
CA GLY A 3 14.24 -1.65 6.68
C GLY A 3 13.91 -2.86 5.82
N ARG A 4 12.63 -3.22 5.65
CA ARG A 4 12.24 -4.34 4.75
C ARG A 4 11.33 -3.95 3.59
N VAL A 5 10.63 -2.82 3.64
CA VAL A 5 9.86 -2.32 2.50
C VAL A 5 10.76 -1.52 1.54
N ALA A 6 11.80 -0.86 2.07
CA ALA A 6 12.71 -0.02 1.29
C ALA A 6 13.68 -0.77 0.37
N TYR A 7 14.04 -2.03 0.68
CA TYR A 7 14.98 -2.77 -0.16
C TYR A 7 14.35 -3.31 -1.44
N ASP A 8 13.06 -3.62 -1.43
CA ASP A 8 12.39 -4.23 -2.57
C ASP A 8 11.69 -3.20 -3.48
N ASN A 9 11.33 -2.00 -2.98
CA ASN A 9 10.60 -1.00 -3.77
C ASN A 9 10.94 0.48 -3.49
N PRO A 10 12.10 0.95 -3.98
CA PRO A 10 12.53 2.35 -3.84
C PRO A 10 11.60 3.36 -4.57
N TYR A 11 11.02 2.99 -5.72
CA TYR A 11 10.14 3.90 -6.49
C TYR A 11 8.82 4.18 -5.79
N LEU A 12 8.20 3.14 -5.24
CA LEU A 12 6.95 3.27 -4.49
C LEU A 12 7.14 4.18 -3.28
N LEU A 13 8.28 4.05 -2.57
CA LEU A 13 8.60 4.94 -1.45
C LEU A 13 8.89 6.36 -1.88
N THR A 14 9.58 6.57 -3.01
CA THR A 14 9.90 7.92 -3.48
C THR A 14 8.62 8.68 -3.88
N GLU A 15 7.70 8.02 -4.59
CA GLU A 15 6.43 8.64 -4.97
C GLU A 15 5.47 8.81 -3.78
N ILE A 16 5.52 7.90 -2.81
CA ILE A 16 4.75 8.04 -1.56
C ILE A 16 5.33 9.14 -0.68
N ASP A 17 6.65 9.24 -0.55
CA ASP A 17 7.34 10.31 0.17
C ASP A 17 7.04 11.68 -0.45
N GLU A 18 6.92 11.77 -1.78
CA GLU A 18 6.47 12.99 -2.48
C GLU A 18 5.00 13.36 -2.17
N LEU A 19 4.15 12.38 -1.85
CA LEU A 19 2.75 12.62 -1.45
C LEU A 19 2.62 13.09 0.01
N PHE A 20 3.59 12.79 0.86
CA PHE A 20 3.62 13.17 2.27
C PHE A 20 4.65 14.29 2.49
N GLU A 21 4.26 15.54 2.25
CA GLU A 21 5.09 16.78 2.32
C GLU A 21 5.78 17.08 3.68
N ASN A 22 5.80 16.18 4.65
CA ASN A 22 6.45 16.38 5.94
C ASN A 22 7.34 15.18 6.25
N GLY A 23 8.66 15.37 6.15
CA GLY A 23 9.71 14.36 6.19
C GLY A 23 9.87 13.57 7.50
N ASP A 24 8.79 12.98 8.00
CA ASP A 24 8.79 12.03 9.10
C ASP A 24 8.11 10.73 8.64
N VAL A 25 8.79 10.04 7.72
CA VAL A 25 8.45 8.69 7.18
C VAL A 25 8.25 7.66 8.32
N ASN A 26 8.68 7.99 9.54
CA ASN A 26 8.59 7.17 10.74
C ASN A 26 7.16 6.99 11.28
N ASN A 27 6.16 7.77 10.82
CA ASN A 27 4.82 7.73 11.41
C ASN A 27 3.67 7.51 10.43
N ILE A 28 3.93 7.00 9.22
CA ILE A 28 2.88 6.72 8.23
C ILE A 28 2.25 5.35 8.52
N SER A 29 0.93 5.32 8.68
CA SER A 29 0.15 4.10 8.85
C SER A 29 -0.07 3.37 7.52
N ARG A 30 -0.34 2.06 7.55
CA ARG A 30 -0.71 1.31 6.33
C ARG A 30 -1.99 1.85 5.68
N LYS A 31 -2.91 2.41 6.48
CA LYS A 31 -4.11 3.09 5.97
C LYS A 31 -3.73 4.27 5.07
N GLU A 32 -2.85 5.14 5.55
CA GLU A 32 -2.38 6.31 4.79
C GLU A 32 -1.63 5.91 3.53
N VAL A 33 -0.80 4.85 3.60
CA VAL A 33 -0.15 4.27 2.41
C VAL A 33 -1.18 3.83 1.37
N ILE A 34 -2.24 3.12 1.78
CA ILE A 34 -3.30 2.67 0.86
C ILE A 34 -4.07 3.86 0.28
N GLU A 35 -4.32 4.91 1.06
CA GLU A 35 -4.99 6.13 0.59
C GLU A 35 -4.13 6.87 -0.44
N GLY A 36 -2.80 6.94 -0.25
CA GLY A 36 -1.86 7.45 -1.25
C GLY A 36 -1.82 6.61 -2.52
N LEU A 37 -1.83 5.28 -2.37
CA LEU A 37 -1.88 4.33 -3.49
C LEU A 37 -3.10 4.53 -4.39
N ILE A 38 -4.26 4.94 -3.86
CA ILE A 38 -5.44 5.22 -4.67
C ILE A 38 -5.14 6.33 -5.67
N THR A 39 -4.57 7.45 -5.19
CA THR A 39 -4.21 8.60 -6.03
C THR A 39 -3.14 8.22 -7.06
N TYR A 40 -2.14 7.44 -6.64
CA TYR A 40 -1.08 6.95 -7.53
C TYR A 40 -1.64 6.07 -8.65
N ILE A 41 -2.50 5.11 -8.31
CA ILE A 41 -3.05 4.17 -9.30
C ILE A 41 -4.02 4.86 -10.26
N GLU A 42 -4.81 5.82 -9.79
CA GLU A 42 -5.63 6.65 -10.69
C GLU A 42 -4.76 7.37 -11.74
N LYS A 43 -3.58 7.88 -11.37
CA LYS A 43 -2.62 8.47 -12.33
C LYS A 43 -2.08 7.43 -13.31
N ILE A 44 -1.70 6.24 -12.81
CA ILE A 44 -1.20 5.14 -13.66
C ILE A 44 -2.26 4.73 -14.68
N GLU A 45 -3.51 4.53 -14.26
CA GLU A 45 -4.63 4.15 -15.13
C GLU A 45 -4.91 5.24 -16.18
N ASN A 46 -4.93 6.52 -15.78
CA ASN A 46 -5.12 7.64 -16.70
C ASN A 46 -4.02 7.75 -17.77
N ASN A 47 -2.81 7.30 -17.46
CA ASN A 47 -1.68 7.25 -18.39
C ASN A 47 -1.62 5.95 -19.20
N GLY A 48 -2.62 5.07 -19.09
CA GLY A 48 -2.66 3.77 -19.77
C GLY A 48 -1.68 2.74 -19.21
N GLY A 49 -1.16 2.97 -18.01
CA GLY A 49 -0.25 2.07 -17.31
C GLY A 49 -0.95 0.84 -16.72
N ASN A 50 -0.14 -0.15 -16.33
CA ASN A 50 -0.65 -1.41 -15.79
C ASN A 50 -0.75 -1.36 -14.26
N VAL A 51 -1.98 -1.51 -13.75
CA VAL A 51 -2.29 -1.50 -12.31
C VAL A 51 -1.55 -2.59 -11.53
N TYR A 52 -1.45 -3.80 -12.08
CA TYR A 52 -0.77 -4.90 -11.38
C TYR A 52 0.72 -4.67 -11.29
N GLU A 53 1.35 -4.18 -12.36
CA GLU A 53 2.76 -3.80 -12.34
C GLU A 53 3.03 -2.73 -11.27
N ALA A 54 2.13 -1.76 -11.10
CA ALA A 54 2.25 -0.77 -10.03
C ALA A 54 2.03 -1.38 -8.63
N LEU A 55 0.97 -2.19 -8.45
CA LEU A 55 0.58 -2.70 -7.14
C LEU A 55 1.40 -3.90 -6.66
N ARG A 56 2.02 -4.72 -7.54
CA ARG A 56 2.82 -5.89 -7.12
C ARG A 56 3.99 -5.51 -6.22
N HIS A 57 4.43 -4.27 -6.31
CA HIS A 57 5.46 -3.66 -5.47
C HIS A 57 5.03 -3.49 -4.00
N THR A 58 3.72 -3.55 -3.74
CA THR A 58 3.14 -3.38 -2.41
C THR A 58 2.88 -4.71 -1.69
N LEU A 59 3.17 -5.87 -2.29
CA LEU A 59 2.81 -7.19 -1.73
C LEU A 59 3.43 -7.46 -0.33
N GLY A 60 4.50 -6.75 0.02
CA GLY A 60 5.15 -6.78 1.32
C GLY A 60 4.52 -5.90 2.40
N LEU A 61 3.54 -5.05 2.08
CA LEU A 61 2.99 -4.03 2.99
C LEU A 61 2.47 -4.62 4.32
N PHE A 62 1.86 -5.81 4.26
CA PHE A 62 1.34 -6.55 5.42
C PHE A 62 2.21 -7.76 5.80
N TYR A 63 3.52 -7.74 5.53
CA TYR A 63 4.39 -8.85 5.93
C TYR A 63 4.44 -8.99 7.46
N GLY A 64 4.26 -10.20 7.97
CA GLY A 64 4.37 -10.51 9.40
C GLY A 64 3.22 -10.01 10.28
N VAL A 65 2.18 -9.40 9.71
CA VAL A 65 1.01 -8.89 10.45
C VAL A 65 -0.30 -9.49 9.93
N ALA A 66 -1.38 -9.34 10.70
CA ALA A 66 -2.71 -9.79 10.29
C ALA A 66 -3.15 -9.09 8.98
N GLY A 67 -3.90 -9.80 8.13
CA GLY A 67 -4.31 -9.31 6.81
C GLY A 67 -3.28 -9.53 5.68
N SER A 68 -2.10 -10.12 5.97
CA SER A 68 -1.08 -10.42 4.96
C SER A 68 -1.59 -11.24 3.76
N LYS A 69 -2.39 -12.27 4.04
CA LYS A 69 -2.90 -13.18 3.01
C LYS A 69 -4.00 -12.49 2.17
N GLU A 70 -4.89 -11.78 2.84
CA GLU A 70 -5.99 -11.02 2.25
C GLU A 70 -5.46 -9.92 1.34
N TRP A 71 -4.42 -9.19 1.78
CA TRP A 71 -3.74 -8.18 0.97
C TRP A 71 -3.19 -8.77 -0.33
N ARG A 72 -2.38 -9.83 -0.24
CA ARG A 72 -1.83 -10.49 -1.45
C ARG A 72 -2.95 -10.96 -2.37
N ARG A 73 -4.04 -11.50 -1.82
CA ARG A 73 -5.19 -11.97 -2.60
C ARG A 73 -5.90 -10.83 -3.34
N LEU A 74 -6.04 -9.65 -2.74
CA LEU A 74 -6.66 -8.49 -3.37
C LEU A 74 -5.78 -7.94 -4.50
N ILE A 75 -4.48 -7.84 -4.26
CA ILE A 75 -3.53 -7.25 -5.22
C ILE A 75 -3.20 -8.19 -6.38
N THR A 76 -3.30 -9.51 -6.20
CA THR A 76 -2.94 -10.47 -7.25
C THR A 76 -4.15 -10.75 -8.17
N PRO A 77 -4.02 -10.59 -9.50
CA PRO A 77 -5.06 -10.96 -10.44
C PRO A 77 -5.32 -12.49 -10.43
N PRO A 78 -6.48 -12.95 -10.95
CA PRO A 78 -7.48 -12.21 -11.71
C PRO A 78 -8.43 -11.38 -10.83
N TRP A 79 -8.75 -10.17 -11.30
CA TRP A 79 -9.76 -9.31 -10.69
C TRP A 79 -11.12 -9.45 -11.39
N LYS A 80 -12.18 -8.99 -10.71
CA LYS A 80 -13.51 -8.91 -11.30
C LYS A 80 -13.47 -8.00 -12.53
N LYS A 81 -14.22 -8.33 -13.58
CA LYS A 81 -14.32 -7.48 -14.77
C LYS A 81 -14.87 -6.11 -14.38
N GLY A 82 -14.15 -5.04 -14.74
CA GLY A 82 -14.54 -3.67 -14.42
C GLY A 82 -14.14 -3.18 -13.02
N TYR A 83 -13.42 -3.99 -12.23
CA TYR A 83 -12.74 -3.48 -11.02
C TYR A 83 -11.52 -2.66 -11.43
N SER A 84 -11.52 -1.39 -11.06
CA SER A 84 -10.37 -0.50 -11.15
C SER A 84 -9.36 -0.81 -10.05
N GLY A 85 -8.15 -0.26 -10.18
CA GLY A 85 -7.17 -0.31 -9.10
C GLY A 85 -7.65 0.35 -7.81
N LYS A 86 -8.44 1.42 -7.92
CA LYS A 86 -9.10 2.08 -6.78
C LYS A 86 -10.04 1.13 -6.03
N ASP A 87 -10.90 0.40 -6.74
CA ASP A 87 -11.86 -0.52 -6.12
C ASP A 87 -11.17 -1.59 -5.25
N ILE A 88 -10.01 -2.07 -5.71
CA ILE A 88 -9.19 -3.05 -4.98
C ILE A 88 -8.67 -2.46 -3.67
N LEU A 89 -8.20 -1.21 -3.71
CA LEU A 89 -7.64 -0.52 -2.54
C LEU A 89 -8.73 -0.10 -1.55
N GLU A 90 -9.89 0.36 -2.03
CA GLU A 90 -11.04 0.65 -1.16
C GLU A 90 -11.60 -0.62 -0.50
N GLU A 91 -11.61 -1.75 -1.21
CA GLU A 91 -11.94 -3.06 -0.62
C GLU A 91 -10.95 -3.41 0.49
N ALA A 92 -9.65 -3.19 0.26
CA ALA A 92 -8.61 -3.45 1.26
C ALA A 92 -8.85 -2.65 2.55
N LEU A 93 -9.15 -1.34 2.43
CA LEU A 93 -9.48 -0.49 3.58
C LEU A 93 -10.71 -0.98 4.36
N ARG A 94 -11.63 -1.69 3.70
CA ARG A 94 -12.84 -2.22 4.32
C ARG A 94 -12.63 -3.55 5.03
N ILE A 95 -11.85 -4.46 4.46
CA ILE A 95 -11.77 -5.85 4.93
C ILE A 95 -10.56 -6.14 5.81
N LEU A 96 -9.53 -5.30 5.76
CA LEU A 96 -8.31 -5.53 6.52
C LEU A 96 -8.49 -5.16 7.99
N PRO A 97 -7.79 -5.86 8.91
CA PRO A 97 -7.88 -5.57 10.34
C PRO A 97 -7.51 -4.12 10.66
N LYS A 98 -8.33 -3.45 11.47
CA LYS A 98 -8.14 -2.04 11.82
C LYS A 98 -6.81 -1.80 12.54
N GLU A 99 -6.41 -2.75 13.37
CA GLU A 99 -5.15 -2.73 14.11
C GLU A 99 -3.95 -2.75 13.15
N SER A 100 -4.02 -3.58 12.12
CA SER A 100 -2.97 -3.65 11.08
C SER A 100 -2.96 -2.44 10.16
N LEU A 101 -4.11 -1.78 9.97
CA LEU A 101 -4.23 -0.54 9.21
C LEU A 101 -3.68 0.68 9.97
N ALA A 102 -3.92 0.75 11.28
CA ALA A 102 -3.58 1.89 12.14
C ALA A 102 -2.12 1.89 12.65
N GLU A 103 -1.40 0.79 12.50
CA GLU A 103 -0.01 0.67 12.95
C GLU A 103 0.91 1.58 12.09
N SER A 104 1.25 2.74 12.63
CA SER A 104 2.51 3.44 12.36
C SER A 104 3.53 2.95 13.40
N GLU A 105 4.79 2.74 13.04
CA GLU A 105 5.76 2.08 13.95
C GLU A 105 5.88 2.80 15.31
N LEU A 106 5.21 2.27 16.34
CA LEU A 106 5.43 2.56 17.75
C LEU A 106 6.12 1.35 18.40
N ILE A 107 7.36 1.08 18.00
CA ILE A 107 8.30 0.33 18.84
C ILE A 107 9.52 1.21 19.04
N MET A 108 9.37 2.16 19.97
CA MET A 108 10.48 2.87 20.59
C MET A 108 10.80 2.39 22.00
N ASN A 109 10.26 1.26 22.48
CA ASN A 109 10.65 0.72 23.79
C ASN A 109 10.60 -0.81 23.84
N SER A 110 11.78 -1.43 23.71
CA SER A 110 12.21 -2.59 24.50
C SER A 110 13.73 -2.72 24.45
#